data_AF-A0A0M8R8X0-F1
#
_entry.id   AF-A0A0M8R8X0-F1
#
_cell.length_a   1.000
_cell.length_b   1.000
_cell.length_c   1.000
_cell.angle_alpha   90.00
_cell.angle_beta   90.00
_cell.angle_gamma   90.00
#
_symmetry.space_group_name_H-M   'P 1'
#
loop_
_entity.id
_entity.type
_entity.pdbx_description
1 polymer ?
#
loop_
_entity_poly.entity_id
_entity_poly.type
_entity_poly.pdbx_seq_one_letter_code
_entity_poly.pdbx_strand_id
1 'polypeptide(L)'
;MDEELAALLAGVIGLAGAVFGAAVGGLASYRAAKHSAEVAARALAEQVAGQARHEREQWVRQEQRQVYGDINRAYAELATALSALHAALAERRPVQELVERVEERRLRLSVAVSPTAMLGPEEVYDAACALIGATDVFVAAYRELAVLPQADEAVQLDAVRERVAGRRADVHACLSNFSAACRNVLLRQGDS
;
A
#
# COMPACT_ATOMS: atom_id res chain seq x y z
N MET A 1 -12.44 -21.49 14.06
CA MET A 1 -11.48 -21.29 15.16
C MET A 1 -11.35 -22.53 16.06
N ASP A 2 -11.93 -23.68 15.67
CA ASP A 2 -11.89 -24.93 16.47
C ASP A 2 -10.97 -26.02 15.88
N GLU A 3 -10.56 -25.89 14.60
CA GLU A 3 -9.69 -26.85 13.91
C GLU A 3 -8.19 -26.70 14.26
N GLU A 4 -7.71 -25.46 14.43
CA GLU A 4 -6.30 -25.19 14.77
C GLU A 4 -5.96 -25.63 16.20
N LEU A 5 -6.90 -25.47 17.14
CA LEU A 5 -6.77 -25.95 18.52
C LEU A 5 -6.83 -27.48 18.60
N ALA A 6 -7.65 -28.12 17.76
CA ALA A 6 -7.73 -29.57 17.69
C ALA A 6 -6.43 -30.20 17.13
N ALA A 7 -5.80 -29.57 16.12
CA ALA A 7 -4.52 -30.01 15.59
C ALA A 7 -3.38 -29.87 16.60
N LEU A 8 -3.37 -28.77 17.38
CA LEU A 8 -2.39 -28.55 18.44
C LEU A 8 -2.58 -29.55 19.61
N LEU A 9 -3.81 -29.83 20.00
CA LEU A 9 -4.13 -30.85 21.01
C LEU A 9 -3.79 -32.27 20.52
N ALA A 10 -4.06 -32.60 19.26
CA ALA A 10 -3.68 -33.89 18.68
C ALA A 10 -2.15 -34.08 18.64
N GLY A 11 -1.40 -33.01 18.34
CA GLY A 11 0.06 -33.01 18.41
C GLY A 11 0.60 -33.23 19.82
N VAL A 12 -0.02 -32.61 20.83
CA VAL A 12 0.35 -32.76 22.25
C VAL A 12 -0.02 -34.15 22.79
N ILE A 13 -1.17 -34.70 22.38
CA ILE A 13 -1.61 -36.05 22.78
C ILE A 13 -0.74 -37.14 22.10
N GLY A 14 -0.32 -36.93 20.85
CA GLY A 14 0.62 -37.81 20.16
C GLY A 14 2.01 -37.84 20.82
N LEU A 15 2.47 -36.69 21.32
CA LEU A 15 3.73 -36.58 22.05
C LEU A 15 3.65 -37.23 23.45
N ALA A 16 2.54 -37.04 24.16
CA ALA A 16 2.29 -37.68 25.46
C ALA A 16 2.15 -39.20 25.36
N GLY A 17 1.55 -39.72 24.27
CA GLY A 17 1.46 -41.15 23.98
C GLY A 17 2.83 -41.81 23.78
N ALA A 18 3.77 -41.11 23.13
CA ALA A 18 5.15 -41.60 22.97
C ALA A 18 5.94 -41.61 24.29
N VAL A 19 5.69 -40.65 25.19
CA VAL A 19 6.32 -40.61 26.52
C VAL A 19 5.79 -41.71 27.44
N PHE A 20 4.48 -42.02 27.41
CA PHE A 20 3.91 -43.08 28.25
C PHE A 20 4.20 -44.50 27.76
N GLY A 21 4.37 -44.72 26.44
CA GLY A 21 4.79 -46.02 25.90
C GLY A 21 6.20 -46.45 26.34
N ALA A 22 7.06 -45.50 26.74
CA ALA A 22 8.43 -45.75 27.18
C ALA A 22 8.55 -46.24 28.64
N ALA A 23 7.47 -46.22 29.43
CA ALA A 23 7.49 -46.68 30.82
C ALA A 23 7.73 -48.20 30.98
N VAL A 24 7.71 -48.96 29.86
CA VAL A 24 7.85 -50.44 29.85
C VAL A 24 9.27 -50.92 29.47
N GLY A 25 10.20 -50.05 29.04
CA GLY A 25 11.44 -50.53 28.37
C GLY A 25 12.78 -49.85 28.70
N GLY A 26 13.29 -49.90 29.94
CA GLY A 26 14.74 -49.77 30.26
C GLY A 26 15.49 -48.45 29.94
N LEU A 27 16.68 -48.26 30.53
CA LEU A 27 17.50 -47.02 30.47
C LEU A 27 17.86 -46.54 29.05
N ALA A 28 17.91 -47.44 28.08
CA ALA A 28 18.17 -47.12 26.67
C ALA A 28 16.97 -46.42 26.00
N SER A 29 15.73 -46.78 26.35
CA SER A 29 14.55 -46.07 25.86
C SER A 29 14.45 -44.66 26.41
N TYR A 30 14.90 -44.44 27.66
CA TYR A 30 14.93 -43.10 28.24
C TYR A 30 15.87 -42.15 27.49
N ARG A 31 17.06 -42.63 27.08
CA ARG A 31 17.99 -41.83 26.26
C ARG A 31 17.44 -41.56 24.87
N ALA A 32 16.81 -42.56 24.25
CA ALA A 32 16.15 -42.40 22.95
C ALA A 32 14.97 -41.42 23.02
N ALA A 33 14.16 -41.49 24.08
CA ALA A 33 13.02 -40.61 24.33
C ALA A 33 13.45 -39.17 24.62
N LYS A 34 14.55 -38.96 25.35
CA LYS A 34 15.13 -37.62 25.56
C LYS A 34 15.62 -37.03 24.25
N HIS A 35 16.34 -37.81 23.44
CA HIS A 35 16.83 -37.35 22.15
C HIS A 35 15.69 -37.03 21.18
N SER A 36 14.65 -37.87 21.11
CA SER A 36 13.48 -37.62 20.27
C SER A 36 12.67 -36.40 20.75
N ALA A 37 12.55 -36.18 22.06
CA ALA A 37 11.91 -34.99 22.61
C ALA A 37 12.69 -33.70 22.28
N GLU A 38 14.02 -33.72 22.36
CA GLU A 38 14.86 -32.57 21.98
C GLU A 38 14.76 -32.26 20.47
N VAL A 39 14.75 -33.28 19.63
CA VAL A 39 14.56 -33.13 18.17
C VAL A 39 13.16 -32.60 17.85
N ALA A 40 12.12 -33.14 18.49
CA ALA A 40 10.74 -32.68 18.31
C ALA A 40 10.58 -31.23 18.79
N ALA A 41 11.19 -30.85 19.91
CA ALA A 41 11.16 -29.48 20.42
C ALA A 41 11.85 -28.49 19.45
N ARG A 42 12.98 -28.88 18.84
CA ARG A 42 13.65 -28.06 17.81
C ARG A 42 12.80 -27.92 16.54
N ALA A 43 12.25 -29.02 16.04
CA ALA A 43 11.38 -29.00 14.88
C ALA A 43 10.13 -28.13 15.12
N LEU A 44 9.52 -28.20 16.30
CA LEU A 44 8.40 -27.34 16.68
C LEU A 44 8.82 -25.87 16.75
N ALA A 45 9.99 -25.55 17.32
CA ALA A 45 10.49 -24.18 17.38
C ALA A 45 10.75 -23.61 15.97
N GLU A 46 11.34 -24.40 15.08
CA GLU A 46 11.54 -24.05 13.67
C GLU A 46 10.19 -23.87 12.94
N GLN A 47 9.22 -24.74 13.21
CA GLN A 47 7.88 -24.65 12.63
C GLN A 47 7.15 -23.37 13.08
N VAL A 48 7.17 -23.05 14.37
CA VAL A 48 6.55 -21.82 14.91
C VAL A 48 7.25 -20.58 14.36
N ALA A 49 8.58 -20.59 14.27
CA ALA A 49 9.34 -19.50 13.67
C ALA A 49 9.00 -19.32 12.17
N GLY A 50 8.87 -20.43 11.43
CA GLY A 50 8.42 -20.42 10.04
C GLY A 50 7.01 -19.88 9.88
N GLN A 51 6.09 -20.31 10.74
CA GLN A 51 4.70 -19.84 10.74
C GLN A 51 4.62 -18.33 11.03
N ALA A 52 5.30 -17.86 12.08
CA ALA A 52 5.33 -16.44 12.44
C ALA A 52 5.90 -15.57 11.31
N ARG A 53 6.91 -16.08 10.58
CA ARG A 53 7.46 -15.42 9.40
C ARG A 53 6.43 -15.31 8.27
N HIS A 54 5.74 -16.41 7.95
CA HIS A 54 4.73 -16.41 6.90
C HIS A 54 3.53 -15.52 7.22
N GLU A 55 3.05 -15.52 8.47
CA GLU A 55 1.97 -14.62 8.93
C GLU A 55 2.39 -13.15 8.78
N ARG A 56 3.61 -12.81 9.19
CA ARG A 56 4.16 -11.46 9.01
C ARG A 56 4.24 -11.07 7.54
N GLU A 57 4.73 -11.95 6.67
CA GLU A 57 4.81 -11.71 5.22
C GLU A 57 3.42 -11.53 4.59
N GLN A 58 2.41 -12.28 5.04
CA GLN A 58 1.02 -12.10 4.59
C GLN A 58 0.45 -10.76 5.07
N TRP A 59 0.66 -10.40 6.33
CA TRP A 59 0.20 -9.14 6.90
C TRP A 59 0.80 -7.93 6.16
N VAL A 60 2.11 -7.92 5.93
CA VAL A 60 2.78 -6.84 5.17
C VAL A 60 2.20 -6.71 3.76
N ARG A 61 1.94 -7.83 3.08
CA ARG A 61 1.33 -7.81 1.73
C ARG A 61 -0.08 -7.23 1.74
N GLN A 62 -0.88 -7.58 2.74
CA GLN A 62 -2.22 -7.05 2.89
C GLN A 62 -2.19 -5.54 3.15
N GLU A 63 -1.31 -5.10 4.05
CA GLU A 63 -1.14 -3.68 4.38
C GLU A 63 -0.67 -2.88 3.16
N GLN A 64 0.30 -3.39 2.39
CA GLN A 64 0.75 -2.77 1.14
C GLN A 64 -0.40 -2.62 0.13
N ARG A 65 -1.22 -3.66 -0.07
CA ARG A 65 -2.38 -3.59 -0.97
C ARG A 65 -3.37 -2.52 -0.52
N GLN A 66 -3.61 -2.41 0.79
CA GLN A 66 -4.49 -1.39 1.35
C GLN A 66 -3.95 0.01 1.08
N VAL A 67 -2.68 0.28 1.41
CA VAL A 67 -2.03 1.58 1.17
C VAL A 67 -2.08 1.97 -0.31
N TYR A 68 -1.76 1.05 -1.22
CA TYR A 68 -1.81 1.33 -2.66
C TYR A 68 -3.24 1.62 -3.14
N GLY A 69 -4.24 0.92 -2.57
CA GLY A 69 -5.65 1.18 -2.83
C GLY A 69 -6.09 2.56 -2.35
N ASP A 70 -5.65 2.98 -1.17
CA ASP A 70 -6.00 4.26 -0.57
C ASP A 70 -5.39 5.45 -1.34
N ILE A 71 -4.13 5.33 -1.82
CA ILE A 71 -3.51 6.32 -2.70
C ILE A 71 -4.29 6.47 -4.00
N ASN A 72 -4.65 5.36 -4.65
CA ASN A 72 -5.44 5.40 -5.88
C ASN A 72 -6.82 6.03 -5.68
N ARG A 73 -7.47 5.74 -4.55
CA ARG A 73 -8.76 6.35 -4.19
C ARG A 73 -8.61 7.85 -3.99
N ALA A 74 -7.63 8.29 -3.20
CA ALA A 74 -7.38 9.71 -2.95
C ALA A 74 -7.07 10.48 -4.24
N TYR A 75 -6.28 9.87 -5.13
CA TYR A 75 -6.01 10.45 -6.45
C TYR A 75 -7.27 10.55 -7.31
N ALA A 76 -8.12 9.53 -7.34
CA ALA A 76 -9.37 9.55 -8.12
C ALA A 76 -10.34 10.65 -7.62
N GLU A 77 -10.43 10.85 -6.30
CA GLU A 77 -11.19 11.95 -5.71
C GLU A 77 -10.65 13.32 -6.13
N LEU A 78 -9.32 13.49 -6.12
CA LEU A 78 -8.67 14.72 -6.57
C LEU A 78 -8.89 14.96 -8.07
N ALA A 79 -8.73 13.93 -8.91
CA ALA A 79 -8.97 14.02 -10.35
C ALA A 79 -10.40 14.45 -10.67
N THR A 80 -11.37 13.98 -9.87
CA THR A 80 -12.77 14.39 -9.98
C THR A 80 -12.97 15.86 -9.61
N ALA A 81 -12.36 16.32 -8.51
CA ALA A 81 -12.40 17.72 -8.10
C ALA A 81 -11.75 18.65 -9.14
N LEU A 82 -10.60 18.26 -9.69
CA LEU A 82 -9.91 19.00 -10.75
C LEU A 82 -10.73 19.06 -12.05
N SER A 83 -11.42 17.97 -12.40
CA SER A 83 -12.31 17.96 -13.57
C SER A 83 -13.50 18.91 -13.40
N ALA A 84 -14.07 18.97 -12.20
CA ALA A 84 -15.13 19.92 -11.88
C ALA A 84 -14.64 21.37 -11.93
N LEU A 85 -13.46 21.66 -11.38
CA LEU A 85 -12.83 22.98 -11.48
C LEU A 85 -12.56 23.37 -12.93
N HIS A 86 -12.02 22.45 -13.74
CA HIS A 86 -11.78 22.69 -15.16
C HIS A 86 -13.06 23.05 -15.92
N ALA A 87 -14.15 22.32 -15.69
CA ALA A 87 -15.45 22.61 -16.31
C ALA A 87 -15.98 24.00 -15.90
N ALA A 88 -15.89 24.33 -14.60
CA ALA A 88 -16.31 25.64 -14.11
C ALA A 88 -15.50 26.80 -14.71
N LEU A 89 -14.17 26.63 -14.85
CA LEU A 89 -13.32 27.60 -15.53
C LEU A 89 -13.69 27.78 -17.00
N ALA A 90 -13.95 26.67 -17.72
CA ALA A 90 -14.37 26.71 -19.12
C ALA A 90 -15.71 27.44 -19.32
N GLU A 91 -16.63 27.28 -18.37
CA GLU A 91 -17.95 27.92 -18.37
C GLU A 91 -17.97 29.29 -17.68
N ARG A 92 -16.82 29.81 -17.22
CA ARG A 92 -16.68 31.07 -16.47
C ARG A 92 -17.59 31.15 -15.23
N ARG A 93 -17.81 30.02 -14.56
CA ARG A 93 -18.58 29.93 -13.30
C ARG A 93 -17.72 30.30 -12.09
N PRO A 94 -18.33 30.68 -10.95
CA PRO A 94 -17.59 30.86 -9.70
C PRO A 94 -16.82 29.59 -9.31
N VAL A 95 -15.53 29.74 -8.99
CA VAL A 95 -14.61 28.61 -8.75
C VAL A 95 -14.11 28.48 -7.31
N GLN A 96 -14.43 29.43 -6.42
CA GLN A 96 -13.83 29.52 -5.08
C GLN A 96 -13.96 28.21 -4.28
N GLU A 97 -15.18 27.69 -4.15
CA GLU A 97 -15.46 26.43 -3.43
C GLU A 97 -14.79 25.22 -4.10
N LEU A 98 -14.65 25.25 -5.43
CA LEU A 98 -14.00 24.17 -6.18
C LEU A 98 -12.48 24.17 -5.96
N VAL A 99 -11.87 25.34 -5.88
CA VAL A 99 -10.45 25.49 -5.53
C VAL A 99 -10.19 24.96 -4.13
N GLU A 100 -11.02 25.31 -3.14
CA GLU A 100 -10.91 24.79 -1.78
C GLU A 100 -11.06 23.27 -1.73
N ARG A 101 -12.02 22.72 -2.49
CA ARG A 101 -12.21 21.27 -2.59
C ARG A 101 -11.01 20.57 -3.21
N VAL A 102 -10.40 21.15 -4.25
CA VAL A 102 -9.17 20.62 -4.86
C VAL A 102 -8.05 20.56 -3.83
N GLU A 103 -7.89 21.59 -3.00
CA GLU A 103 -6.87 21.60 -1.94
C GLU A 103 -7.11 20.57 -0.86
N GLU A 104 -8.36 20.43 -0.42
CA GLU A 104 -8.73 19.39 0.53
C GLU A 104 -8.34 18.01 -0.01
N ARG A 105 -8.66 17.71 -1.28
CA ARG A 105 -8.33 16.41 -1.89
C ARG A 105 -6.84 16.23 -2.16
N ARG A 106 -6.11 17.31 -2.48
CA ARG A 106 -4.64 17.29 -2.61
C ARG A 106 -3.99 16.92 -1.27
N LEU A 107 -4.44 17.52 -0.17
CA LEU A 107 -3.95 17.19 1.18
C LEU A 107 -4.26 15.73 1.55
N ARG A 108 -5.45 15.23 1.24
CA ARG A 108 -5.79 13.81 1.46
C ARG A 108 -4.87 12.87 0.70
N LEU A 109 -4.53 13.18 -0.56
CA LEU A 109 -3.55 12.40 -1.32
C LEU A 109 -2.18 12.41 -0.64
N SER A 110 -1.71 13.57 -0.18
CA SER A 110 -0.44 13.66 0.55
C SER A 110 -0.43 12.79 1.82
N VAL A 111 -1.54 12.76 2.57
CA VAL A 111 -1.68 11.91 3.75
C VAL A 111 -1.69 10.43 3.38
N ALA A 112 -2.38 10.05 2.31
CA ALA A 112 -2.48 8.66 1.86
C ALA A 112 -1.13 8.06 1.41
N VAL A 113 -0.19 8.90 0.97
CA VAL A 113 1.15 8.46 0.56
C VAL A 113 2.08 8.26 1.76
N SER A 114 1.92 9.00 2.87
CA SER A 114 2.83 8.92 4.03
C SER A 114 3.19 7.49 4.50
N PRO A 115 2.27 6.51 4.53
CA PRO A 115 2.58 5.15 4.95
C PRO A 115 3.58 4.41 4.04
N THR A 116 3.74 4.82 2.77
CA THR A 116 4.68 4.16 1.84
C THR A 116 6.14 4.31 2.28
N ALA A 117 6.47 5.35 3.05
CA ALA A 117 7.81 5.55 3.62
C ALA A 117 8.19 4.45 4.65
N MET A 118 7.20 3.88 5.32
CA MET A 118 7.42 2.88 6.38
C MET A 118 7.21 1.44 5.92
N LEU A 119 6.29 1.24 4.98
CA LEU A 119 5.78 -0.09 4.62
C LEU A 119 6.02 -0.46 3.15
N GLY A 120 6.43 0.51 2.33
CA GLY A 120 6.66 0.32 0.90
C GLY A 120 8.13 0.03 0.59
N PRO A 121 8.41 -0.76 -0.46
CA PRO A 121 9.72 -0.77 -1.10
C PRO A 121 10.07 0.64 -1.61
N GLU A 122 11.36 0.96 -1.62
CA GLU A 122 11.90 2.28 -2.01
C GLU A 122 11.36 2.73 -3.38
N GLU A 123 11.31 1.81 -4.36
CA GLU A 123 10.75 2.06 -5.69
C GLU A 123 9.28 2.55 -5.70
N VAL A 124 8.46 2.12 -4.74
CA VAL A 124 7.08 2.57 -4.62
C VAL A 124 6.99 3.91 -3.90
N TYR A 125 7.82 4.11 -2.88
CA TYR A 125 7.92 5.38 -2.18
C TYR A 125 8.34 6.50 -3.14
N ASP A 126 9.40 6.29 -3.91
CA ASP A 126 9.89 7.26 -4.90
C ASP A 126 8.83 7.60 -5.95
N ALA A 127 8.14 6.58 -6.48
CA ALA A 127 7.06 6.80 -7.43
C ALA A 127 5.88 7.56 -6.83
N ALA A 128 5.55 7.31 -5.55
CA ALA A 128 4.50 8.03 -4.84
C ALA A 128 4.88 9.50 -4.55
N CYS A 129 6.14 9.76 -4.17
CA CYS A 129 6.67 11.11 -4.03
C CYS A 129 6.66 11.88 -5.35
N ALA A 130 7.06 11.23 -6.45
CA ALA A 130 6.99 11.83 -7.79
C ALA A 130 5.53 12.18 -8.17
N LEU A 131 4.57 11.30 -7.86
CA LEU A 131 3.15 11.57 -8.08
C LEU A 131 2.65 12.78 -7.29
N ILE A 132 3.03 12.91 -6.01
CA ILE A 132 2.70 14.11 -5.20
C ILE A 132 3.29 15.35 -5.85
N GLY A 133 4.59 15.34 -6.17
CA GLY A 133 5.26 16.50 -6.75
C GLY A 133 4.61 16.96 -8.06
N ALA A 134 4.30 16.02 -8.96
CA ALA A 134 3.59 16.32 -10.20
C ALA A 134 2.19 16.88 -9.92
N THR A 135 1.48 16.34 -8.94
CA THR A 135 0.14 16.78 -8.54
C THR A 135 0.15 18.19 -7.96
N ASP A 136 1.13 18.51 -7.11
CA ASP A 136 1.26 19.86 -6.52
C ASP A 136 1.50 20.91 -7.61
N VAL A 137 2.37 20.61 -8.58
CA VAL A 137 2.60 21.49 -9.74
C VAL A 137 1.34 21.62 -10.60
N PHE A 138 0.59 20.53 -10.78
CA PHE A 138 -0.65 20.56 -11.56
C PHE A 138 -1.75 21.37 -10.89
N VAL A 139 -1.93 21.22 -9.57
CA VAL A 139 -2.90 22.01 -8.79
C VAL A 139 -2.50 23.49 -8.76
N ALA A 140 -1.21 23.80 -8.64
CA ALA A 140 -0.72 25.18 -8.72
C ALA A 140 -1.07 25.84 -10.06
N ALA A 141 -0.92 25.12 -11.19
CA ALA A 141 -1.31 25.64 -12.50
C ALA A 141 -2.82 25.96 -12.60
N TYR A 142 -3.69 25.17 -11.95
CA TYR A 142 -5.11 25.47 -11.87
C TYR A 142 -5.45 26.66 -10.98
N ARG A 143 -4.70 26.86 -9.90
CA ARG A 143 -4.84 28.05 -9.05
C ARG A 143 -4.47 29.32 -9.81
N GLU A 144 -3.38 29.29 -10.58
CA GLU A 144 -3.00 30.42 -11.44
C GLU A 144 -4.14 30.78 -12.39
N LEU A 145 -4.76 29.79 -13.05
CA LEU A 145 -5.93 30.02 -13.91
C LEU A 145 -7.11 30.66 -13.17
N ALA A 146 -7.37 30.23 -11.93
CA ALA A 146 -8.50 30.72 -11.16
C ALA A 146 -8.36 32.19 -10.72
N VAL A 147 -7.13 32.73 -10.72
CA VAL A 147 -6.82 34.09 -10.24
C VAL A 147 -6.56 35.09 -11.39
N LEU A 148 -6.44 34.62 -12.64
CA LEU A 148 -6.16 35.51 -13.78
C LEU A 148 -7.27 36.57 -13.98
N PRO A 149 -6.90 37.86 -14.17
CA PRO A 149 -7.87 38.92 -14.45
C PRO A 149 -8.59 38.67 -15.78
N GLN A 150 -9.92 38.81 -15.80
CA GLN A 150 -10.77 38.64 -17.00
C GLN A 150 -10.48 39.63 -18.15
N ALA A 151 -9.51 40.54 -18.02
CA ALA A 151 -9.35 41.70 -18.89
C ALA A 151 -8.35 41.52 -20.05
N ASP A 152 -7.48 40.51 -20.05
CA ASP A 152 -6.39 40.36 -21.07
C ASP A 152 -6.31 38.92 -21.63
N GLU A 153 -7.44 38.45 -22.14
CA GLU A 153 -8.03 37.15 -21.80
C GLU A 153 -7.77 35.97 -22.78
N ALA A 154 -7.32 36.20 -24.02
CA ALA A 154 -7.27 35.12 -25.02
C ALA A 154 -5.89 34.44 -25.11
N VAL A 155 -4.82 35.22 -25.34
CA VAL A 155 -3.46 34.70 -25.53
C VAL A 155 -2.89 34.13 -24.23
N GLN A 156 -3.19 34.76 -23.09
CA GLN A 156 -2.77 34.26 -21.77
C GLN A 156 -3.51 32.97 -21.39
N LEU A 157 -4.79 32.86 -21.76
CA LEU A 157 -5.61 31.68 -21.46
C LEU A 157 -5.15 30.45 -22.25
N ASP A 158 -4.80 30.61 -23.52
CA ASP A 158 -4.30 29.49 -24.34
C ASP A 158 -2.92 29.00 -23.86
N ALA A 159 -2.01 29.91 -23.52
CA ALA A 159 -0.71 29.55 -22.96
C ALA A 159 -0.83 28.83 -21.60
N VAL A 160 -1.80 29.22 -20.77
CA VAL A 160 -2.02 28.58 -19.47
C VAL A 160 -2.75 27.23 -19.64
N ARG A 161 -3.69 27.13 -20.59
CA ARG A 161 -4.33 25.84 -20.96
C ARG A 161 -3.31 24.83 -21.47
N GLU A 162 -2.37 25.25 -22.31
CA GLU A 162 -1.29 24.40 -22.79
C GLU A 162 -0.40 23.92 -21.64
N ARG A 163 -0.05 24.82 -20.70
CA ARG A 163 0.65 24.44 -19.46
C ARG A 163 -0.12 23.39 -18.65
N VAL A 164 -1.43 23.60 -18.44
CA VAL A 164 -2.29 22.65 -17.71
C VAL A 164 -2.36 21.30 -18.42
N ALA A 165 -2.44 21.28 -19.76
CA ALA A 165 -2.41 20.05 -20.54
C ALA A 165 -1.08 19.30 -20.38
N GLY A 166 0.05 20.01 -20.42
CA GLY A 166 1.37 19.44 -20.16
C GLY A 166 1.48 18.85 -18.75
N ARG A 167 1.06 19.60 -17.73
CA ARG A 167 1.06 19.12 -16.33
C ARG A 167 0.12 17.93 -16.11
N ARG A 168 -1.00 17.87 -16.82
CA ARG A 168 -1.89 16.70 -16.79
C ARG A 168 -1.19 15.46 -17.33
N ALA A 169 -0.42 15.60 -18.41
CA ALA A 169 0.36 14.50 -18.97
C ALA A 169 1.45 14.03 -17.98
N ASP A 170 2.17 14.96 -17.34
CA ASP A 170 3.16 14.65 -16.30
C ASP A 170 2.55 13.83 -15.16
N VAL A 171 1.41 14.28 -14.60
CA VAL A 171 0.70 13.57 -13.53
C VAL A 171 0.26 12.18 -13.98
N HIS A 172 -0.25 12.04 -15.21
CA HIS A 172 -0.64 10.74 -15.74
C HIS A 172 0.55 9.78 -15.86
N ALA A 173 1.69 10.27 -16.35
CA ALA A 173 2.92 9.48 -16.42
C ALA A 173 3.38 9.03 -15.02
N CYS A 174 3.36 9.92 -14.03
CA CYS A 174 3.68 9.57 -12.64
C CYS A 174 2.71 8.53 -12.06
N LEU A 175 1.42 8.64 -12.32
CA LEU A 175 0.42 7.65 -11.88
C LEU A 175 0.64 6.28 -12.52
N SER A 176 0.96 6.25 -13.82
CA SER A 176 1.31 5.02 -14.54
C SER A 176 2.56 4.38 -13.95
N ASN A 177 3.59 5.16 -13.66
CA ASN A 177 4.82 4.69 -13.02
C ASN A 177 4.57 4.14 -11.61
N PHE A 178 3.78 4.85 -10.80
CA PHE A 178 3.35 4.38 -9.48
C PHE A 178 2.59 3.06 -9.57
N SER A 179 1.62 2.96 -10.47
CA SER A 179 0.84 1.73 -10.69
C SER A 179 1.72 0.56 -11.16
N ALA A 180 2.74 0.84 -11.98
CA ALA A 180 3.71 -0.16 -12.42
C ALA A 180 4.61 -0.63 -11.26
N ALA A 181 5.11 0.29 -10.43
CA ALA A 181 5.89 -0.04 -9.24
C ALA A 181 5.09 -0.91 -8.26
N CYS A 182 3.85 -0.52 -7.93
CA CYS A 182 2.95 -1.31 -7.09
C CYS A 182 2.73 -2.72 -7.66
N ARG A 183 2.49 -2.84 -8.97
CA ARG A 183 2.28 -4.13 -9.64
C ARG A 183 3.52 -5.01 -9.54
N ASN A 184 4.70 -4.46 -9.83
CA ASN A 184 5.95 -5.21 -9.78
C ASN A 184 6.23 -5.75 -8.38
N VAL A 185 6.02 -4.95 -7.35
CA VAL A 185 6.16 -5.39 -5.95
C VAL A 185 5.18 -6.50 -5.63
N LEU A 186 3.90 -6.35 -5.99
CA LEU A 186 2.87 -7.36 -5.69
C LEU A 186 3.07 -8.66 -6.47
N LEU A 187 3.63 -8.61 -7.69
CA LEU A 187 3.90 -9.79 -8.50
C LEU A 187 5.17 -10.53 -8.05
N ARG A 188 6.27 -9.82 -7.73
CA ARG A 188 7.49 -10.46 -7.17
C ARG A 188 7.21 -11.23 -5.88
N GLN A 189 6.21 -10.79 -5.12
CA GLN A 189 5.76 -11.43 -3.88
C GLN A 189 4.86 -12.66 -4.09
N GLY A 190 4.50 -12.99 -5.34
CA GLY A 190 3.72 -14.19 -5.69
C GLY A 190 4.58 -15.38 -6.12
N ASP A 191 5.86 -15.16 -6.44
CA ASP A 191 6.79 -16.17 -6.97
C ASP A 191 7.71 -16.79 -5.89
N SER A 192 7.51 -16.43 -4.61
CA SER A 192 8.27 -16.92 -3.45
C SER A 192 7.40 -17.82 -2.57
#